data_AF-A0A4Q2ZD03-F1
#
_entry.id   AF-A0A4Q2ZD03-F1
#
_cell.length_a   1.000
_cell.length_b   1.000
_cell.length_c   1.000
_cell.angle_alpha   90.00
_cell.angle_beta   90.00
_cell.angle_gamma   90.00
#
_symmetry.space_group_name_H-M   'P 1'
#
loop_
_entity.id
_entity.type
_entity.pdbx_description
1 polymer ?
#
loop_
_entity_poly.entity_id
_entity_poly.type
_entity_poly.pdbx_seq_one_letter_code
_entity_poly.pdbx_strand_id
1 'polypeptide(L)'
;MKARPVMLLSAAAGCLEGYLVIEWLDTRVTDGADGRGGSRLTKSGELDSPSSAQAMGRGGNAREKQKSFAALLKEVPAIHERNRPCKEVERMDAASLKAAALEAYPLRGSLSTKEAETASAVFSAAVRELWRRDGEKALEWAAAEVPAGMRADVLSELLTEAAVDSPDLVKVWADRFRGEYGDRWAEQSHLAAVTGAARRGAEELLRVRALLSTKLLPGNADSYPEDFDFHLLVTGTEPVPYLEEPVTHWAARDKEGSWNGVKHVVESMPGRGTNLVGHLFRGVMAMEGEEKAAGWLVEKIGEIHPQLRRRALQHLYLAPLGMEATVALVRALPDPADKMNVVSSQF
;
A
#
# COMPACT_ATOMS: atom_id res chain seq x y z
N MET A 1 12.05 32.53 4.14
CA MET A 1 11.25 32.29 2.92
C MET A 1 10.12 31.34 3.30
N LYS A 2 8.86 31.71 3.05
CA LYS A 2 7.68 30.92 3.42
C LYS A 2 7.37 29.93 2.29
N ALA A 3 7.48 28.62 2.56
CA ALA A 3 7.09 27.57 1.62
C ALA A 3 5.56 27.54 1.46
N ARG A 4 5.08 27.35 0.22
CA ARG A 4 3.65 27.40 -0.14
C ARG A 4 2.97 26.04 0.16
N PRO A 5 1.80 26.01 0.83
CA PRO A 5 1.09 24.79 1.22
C PRO A 5 0.28 24.10 0.09
N VAL A 6 0.43 24.52 -1.16
CA VAL A 6 -0.44 24.06 -2.27
C VAL A 6 0.04 22.72 -2.88
N MET A 7 1.31 22.34 -2.73
CA MET A 7 1.81 21.07 -3.30
C MET A 7 1.44 19.81 -2.50
N LEU A 8 1.05 19.94 -1.23
CA LEU A 8 0.65 18.78 -0.40
C LEU A 8 -0.77 18.27 -0.70
N LEU A 9 -1.62 19.10 -1.32
CA LEU A 9 -3.00 18.72 -1.65
C LEU A 9 -3.11 17.86 -2.91
N SER A 10 -2.18 18.00 -3.86
CA SER A 10 -2.17 17.21 -5.11
C SER A 10 -1.67 15.77 -4.89
N ALA A 11 -0.80 15.55 -3.90
CA ALA A 11 -0.33 14.21 -3.54
C ALA A 11 -1.41 13.38 -2.81
N ALA A 12 -2.26 14.03 -2.00
CA ALA A 12 -3.34 13.35 -1.28
C ALA A 12 -4.50 12.89 -2.18
N ALA A 13 -4.76 13.59 -3.29
CA ALA A 13 -5.81 13.21 -4.25
C ALA A 13 -5.43 11.95 -5.06
N GLY A 14 -4.14 11.76 -5.39
CA GLY A 14 -3.66 10.57 -6.09
C GLY A 14 -3.74 9.27 -5.25
N CYS A 15 -3.65 9.38 -3.91
CA CYS A 15 -3.74 8.23 -3.01
C CYS A 15 -5.18 7.69 -2.86
N LEU A 16 -6.21 8.52 -3.08
CA LEU A 16 -7.62 8.10 -3.03
C LEU A 16 -8.08 7.44 -4.34
N GLU A 17 -7.56 7.87 -5.49
CA GLU A 17 -7.86 7.22 -6.77
C GLU A 17 -7.19 5.84 -6.90
N GLY A 18 -5.98 5.67 -6.31
CA GLY A 18 -5.29 4.38 -6.30
C GLY A 18 -6.03 3.27 -5.52
N TYR A 19 -6.75 3.63 -4.45
CA TYR A 19 -7.50 2.65 -3.64
C TYR A 19 -8.78 2.17 -4.35
N LEU A 20 -9.46 3.06 -5.09
CA LEU A 20 -10.68 2.72 -5.85
C LEU A 20 -10.38 1.92 -7.13
N VAL A 21 -9.21 2.09 -7.75
CA VAL A 21 -8.83 1.34 -8.96
C VAL A 21 -8.48 -0.12 -8.64
N ILE A 22 -7.92 -0.40 -7.46
CA ILE A 22 -7.62 -1.77 -7.02
C ILE A 22 -8.93 -2.54 -6.74
N GLU A 23 -9.95 -1.88 -6.18
CA GLU A 23 -11.27 -2.49 -5.94
C GLU A 23 -12.08 -2.70 -7.24
N TRP A 24 -11.89 -1.82 -8.25
CA TRP A 24 -12.58 -1.96 -9.55
C TRP A 24 -12.00 -3.04 -10.46
N LEU A 25 -10.69 -3.36 -10.32
CA LEU A 25 -10.07 -4.48 -11.03
C LEU A 25 -10.44 -5.85 -10.43
N ASP A 26 -10.85 -5.90 -9.16
CA ASP A 26 -11.22 -7.14 -8.46
C ASP A 26 -12.58 -7.71 -8.94
N THR A 27 -13.49 -6.84 -9.42
CA THR A 27 -14.83 -7.27 -9.87
C THR A 27 -14.89 -7.81 -11.31
N ARG A 28 -13.86 -7.61 -12.14
CA ARG A 28 -13.88 -8.03 -13.56
C ARG A 28 -13.25 -9.39 -13.83
N VAL A 29 -12.54 -9.98 -12.87
CA VAL A 29 -11.82 -11.25 -13.07
C VAL A 29 -12.63 -12.46 -12.62
N THR A 30 -13.74 -12.28 -11.88
CA THR A 30 -14.56 -13.38 -11.35
C THR A 30 -15.74 -13.83 -12.22
N ASP A 31 -16.08 -13.13 -13.31
CA ASP A 31 -17.25 -13.46 -14.15
C ASP A 31 -16.97 -14.51 -15.26
N GLY A 32 -15.94 -15.35 -15.07
CA GLY A 32 -15.39 -16.18 -16.13
C GLY A 32 -15.19 -17.66 -15.80
N ALA A 33 -15.97 -18.30 -14.94
CA ALA A 33 -15.97 -19.77 -14.87
C ALA A 33 -17.22 -20.36 -14.20
N ASP A 34 -17.88 -21.23 -14.97
CA ASP A 34 -18.73 -22.35 -14.58
C ASP A 34 -20.14 -22.12 -14.02
N GLY A 35 -21.10 -22.67 -14.79
CA GLY A 35 -22.50 -22.77 -14.47
C GLY A 35 -22.95 -24.15 -13.97
N ARG A 36 -24.26 -24.20 -13.76
CA ARG A 36 -25.15 -25.35 -13.48
C ARG A 36 -25.08 -25.96 -12.07
N GLY A 37 -26.06 -25.54 -11.27
CA GLY A 37 -26.63 -26.33 -10.19
C GLY A 37 -27.96 -25.73 -9.76
N GLY A 38 -29.07 -26.22 -10.32
CA GLY A 38 -30.40 -25.75 -9.95
C GLY A 38 -30.84 -26.30 -8.59
N SER A 39 -31.61 -25.52 -7.82
CA SER A 39 -32.62 -26.08 -6.91
C SER A 39 -33.61 -25.02 -6.41
N ARG A 40 -34.87 -25.26 -6.78
CA ARG A 40 -36.12 -25.15 -5.98
C ARG A 40 -36.32 -23.95 -5.04
N LEU A 41 -37.25 -23.10 -5.50
CA LEU A 41 -38.33 -22.48 -4.72
C LEU A 41 -38.80 -23.32 -3.52
N THR A 42 -38.61 -22.78 -2.31
CA THR A 42 -39.54 -22.94 -1.18
C THR A 42 -39.55 -21.60 -0.43
N LYS A 43 -40.63 -20.83 -0.55
CA LYS A 43 -41.83 -20.79 0.30
C LYS A 43 -41.56 -20.15 1.67
N SER A 44 -42.10 -18.94 1.76
CA SER A 44 -42.31 -18.07 2.91
C SER A 44 -42.72 -18.81 4.18
N GLY A 45 -42.07 -18.45 5.29
CA GLY A 45 -42.51 -18.74 6.65
C GLY A 45 -42.35 -17.47 7.48
N GLU A 46 -43.48 -16.82 7.73
CA GLU A 46 -43.66 -15.84 8.81
C GLU A 46 -43.26 -16.49 10.14
N LEU A 47 -42.50 -15.76 10.96
CA LEU A 47 -42.39 -16.09 12.38
C LEU A 47 -42.59 -14.83 13.22
N ASP A 48 -43.67 -14.94 13.98
CA ASP A 48 -44.24 -13.99 14.91
C ASP A 48 -43.25 -13.52 15.98
N SER A 49 -43.38 -12.24 16.30
CA SER A 49 -42.86 -11.64 17.53
C SER A 49 -43.66 -12.12 18.74
N PRO A 50 -43.03 -12.52 19.85
CA PRO A 50 -43.66 -12.47 21.16
C PRO A 50 -43.16 -11.26 21.93
N SER A 51 -44.10 -10.34 22.13
CA SER A 51 -44.12 -9.37 23.22
C SER A 51 -44.01 -10.09 24.57
N SER A 52 -43.14 -9.60 25.47
CA SER A 52 -43.23 -9.85 26.90
C SER A 52 -42.65 -8.68 27.68
N ALA A 53 -43.55 -7.93 28.29
CA ALA A 53 -43.27 -6.87 29.21
C ALA A 53 -42.97 -7.41 30.62
N GLN A 54 -42.14 -6.63 31.34
CA GLN A 54 -42.08 -6.51 32.80
C GLN A 54 -41.53 -7.67 33.64
N ALA A 55 -40.26 -7.50 34.04
CA ALA A 55 -39.83 -7.82 35.40
C ALA A 55 -39.04 -6.64 35.97
N MET A 56 -39.62 -5.98 36.99
CA MET A 56 -38.93 -5.01 37.81
C MET A 56 -37.85 -5.71 38.63
N GLY A 57 -36.58 -5.40 38.34
CA GLY A 57 -35.43 -5.80 39.13
C GLY A 57 -34.53 -4.59 39.35
N ARG A 58 -34.78 -3.86 40.43
CA ARG A 58 -33.98 -2.72 40.89
C ARG A 58 -32.69 -3.28 41.52
N GLY A 59 -31.66 -3.45 40.71
CA GLY A 59 -30.33 -3.87 41.14
C GLY A 59 -29.29 -2.98 40.46
N GLY A 60 -28.90 -1.90 41.14
CA GLY A 60 -27.72 -1.14 40.75
C GLY A 60 -26.48 -1.99 41.00
N ASN A 61 -25.72 -2.25 39.94
CA ASN A 61 -24.28 -2.38 39.99
C ASN A 61 -23.75 -2.09 38.58
N ALA A 62 -22.65 -1.36 38.54
CA ALA A 62 -21.99 -0.86 37.35
C ALA A 62 -21.76 -1.94 36.28
N ARG A 63 -22.73 -2.12 35.38
CA ARG A 63 -22.41 -2.49 34.00
C ARG A 63 -21.72 -1.28 33.42
N GLU A 64 -20.39 -1.30 33.43
CA GLU A 64 -19.61 -0.54 32.45
C GLU A 64 -20.36 -0.61 31.13
N LYS A 65 -20.65 0.56 30.56
CA LYS A 65 -21.42 0.69 29.32
C LYS A 65 -20.64 0.00 28.21
N GLN A 66 -20.81 -1.31 28.09
CA GLN A 66 -20.37 -2.11 26.96
C GLN A 66 -21.21 -1.61 25.78
N LYS A 67 -20.68 -0.59 25.11
CA LYS A 67 -21.36 0.06 23.99
C LYS A 67 -21.41 -0.96 22.87
N SER A 68 -22.62 -1.25 22.39
CA SER A 68 -22.86 -2.22 21.32
C SER A 68 -22.25 -1.75 19.99
N PHE A 69 -22.05 -2.67 19.05
CA PHE A 69 -21.63 -2.38 17.68
C PHE A 69 -22.43 -1.23 17.03
N ALA A 70 -23.74 -1.15 17.28
CA ALA A 70 -24.61 -0.06 16.84
C ALA A 70 -24.17 1.34 17.31
N ALA A 71 -23.45 1.44 18.44
CA ALA A 71 -22.89 2.70 18.91
C ALA A 71 -21.58 3.06 18.19
N LEU A 72 -20.78 2.08 17.76
CA LEU A 72 -19.55 2.29 16.99
C LEU A 72 -19.86 2.78 15.57
N LEU A 73 -20.95 2.30 14.96
CA LEU A 73 -21.40 2.76 13.64
C LEU A 73 -21.67 4.28 13.58
N LYS A 74 -21.99 4.92 14.70
CA LYS A 74 -22.24 6.37 14.76
C LYS A 74 -20.96 7.21 14.79
N GLU A 75 -19.81 6.60 15.11
CA GLU A 75 -18.52 7.27 15.29
C GLU A 75 -17.60 7.14 14.07
N VAL A 76 -18.05 6.46 13.00
CA VAL A 76 -17.25 6.17 11.81
C VAL A 76 -16.64 7.38 11.11
N PRO A 77 -17.32 8.53 10.97
CA PRO A 77 -16.69 9.72 10.40
C PRO A 77 -15.40 10.10 11.15
N ALA A 78 -15.40 9.99 12.48
CA ALA A 78 -14.23 10.28 13.31
C ALA A 78 -13.14 9.19 13.22
N ILE A 79 -13.50 7.93 12.93
CA ILE A 79 -12.54 6.84 12.67
C ILE A 79 -11.84 7.09 11.32
N HIS A 80 -12.61 7.43 10.30
CA HIS A 80 -12.11 7.68 8.95
C HIS A 80 -11.17 8.90 8.90
N GLU A 81 -11.58 10.03 9.49
CA GLU A 81 -10.77 11.25 9.53
C GLU A 81 -9.44 11.08 10.27
N ARG A 82 -9.38 10.20 11.28
CA ARG A 82 -8.20 10.05 12.13
C ARG A 82 -7.23 8.97 11.67
N ASN A 83 -7.66 8.09 10.76
CA ASN A 83 -6.94 6.86 10.41
C ASN A 83 -6.43 6.08 11.64
N ARG A 84 -7.17 6.15 12.75
CA ARG A 84 -6.87 5.53 14.04
C ARG A 84 -8.17 5.03 14.65
N PRO A 85 -8.15 3.96 15.46
CA PRO A 85 -9.31 3.57 16.25
C PRO A 85 -9.83 4.78 17.03
N CYS A 86 -11.14 4.99 17.05
CA CYS A 86 -11.69 6.02 17.93
C CYS A 86 -11.44 5.62 19.40
N LYS A 87 -11.45 6.60 20.31
CA LYS A 87 -11.21 6.40 21.76
C LYS A 87 -12.13 5.35 22.36
N GLU A 88 -13.27 5.10 21.73
CA GLU A 88 -14.26 4.12 22.10
C GLU A 88 -13.76 2.70 21.81
N VAL A 89 -13.20 2.42 20.63
CA VAL A 89 -12.58 1.13 20.29
C VAL A 89 -11.38 0.87 21.21
N GLU A 90 -10.56 1.88 21.47
CA GLU A 90 -9.43 1.80 22.40
C GLU A 90 -9.82 1.51 23.86
N ARG A 91 -11.10 1.61 24.23
CA ARG A 91 -11.59 1.31 25.60
C ARG A 91 -12.33 -0.03 25.70
N MET A 92 -12.66 -0.65 24.58
CA MET A 92 -13.33 -1.96 24.56
C MET A 92 -12.38 -3.03 25.09
N ASP A 93 -12.87 -4.03 25.81
CA ASP A 93 -12.07 -5.20 26.17
C ASP A 93 -11.87 -6.13 24.95
N ALA A 94 -10.95 -7.10 25.06
CA ALA A 94 -10.63 -8.00 23.95
C ALA A 94 -11.84 -8.82 23.46
N ALA A 95 -12.73 -9.25 24.37
CA ALA A 95 -13.93 -9.99 24.01
C ALA A 95 -14.89 -9.12 23.17
N SER A 96 -15.08 -7.86 23.56
CA SER A 96 -15.91 -6.91 22.83
C SER A 96 -15.32 -6.55 21.48
N LEU A 97 -14.00 -6.42 21.38
CA LEU A 97 -13.31 -6.18 20.11
C LEU A 97 -13.48 -7.36 19.14
N LYS A 98 -13.31 -8.60 19.63
CA LYS A 98 -13.54 -9.83 18.86
C LYS A 98 -14.99 -9.89 18.34
N ALA A 99 -15.96 -9.62 19.21
CA ALA A 99 -17.37 -9.58 18.83
C ALA A 99 -17.65 -8.49 17.79
N ALA A 100 -17.11 -7.27 17.98
CA ALA A 100 -17.30 -6.17 17.03
C ALA A 100 -16.71 -6.47 15.65
N ALA A 101 -15.53 -7.11 15.58
CA ALA A 101 -14.94 -7.52 14.31
C ALA A 101 -15.85 -8.53 13.57
N LEU A 102 -16.37 -9.53 14.29
CA LEU A 102 -17.25 -10.56 13.71
C LEU A 102 -18.63 -10.03 13.32
N GLU A 103 -19.21 -9.11 14.10
CA GLU A 103 -20.49 -8.46 13.79
C GLU A 103 -20.38 -7.49 12.60
N ALA A 104 -19.24 -6.79 12.47
CA ALA A 104 -18.99 -5.88 11.37
C ALA A 104 -18.78 -6.59 10.03
N TYR A 105 -18.09 -7.73 10.04
CA TYR A 105 -17.67 -8.44 8.84
C TYR A 105 -18.78 -8.68 7.80
N PRO A 106 -19.94 -9.29 8.12
CA PRO A 106 -20.97 -9.58 7.12
C PRO A 106 -21.58 -8.31 6.48
N LEU A 107 -21.50 -7.18 7.16
CA LEU A 107 -22.05 -5.91 6.68
C LEU A 107 -21.12 -5.20 5.68
N ARG A 108 -19.86 -5.65 5.54
CA ARG A 108 -18.93 -5.14 4.51
C ARG A 108 -19.40 -5.45 3.09
N GLY A 109 -20.23 -6.48 2.91
CA GLY A 109 -20.89 -6.81 1.65
C GLY A 109 -22.26 -6.17 1.46
N SER A 110 -22.64 -5.18 2.29
CA SER A 110 -23.95 -4.53 2.16
C SER A 110 -24.09 -3.79 0.83
N LEU A 111 -25.30 -3.81 0.26
CA LEU A 111 -25.64 -3.01 -0.93
C LEU A 111 -25.62 -1.50 -0.66
N SER A 112 -25.68 -1.10 0.61
CA SER A 112 -25.48 0.30 1.00
C SER A 112 -23.99 0.59 1.13
N THR A 113 -23.45 1.41 0.22
CA THR A 113 -22.04 1.85 0.24
C THR A 113 -21.65 2.42 1.59
N LYS A 114 -22.51 3.28 2.18
CA LYS A 114 -22.25 3.88 3.48
C LYS A 114 -22.16 2.83 4.60
N GLU A 115 -23.04 1.83 4.59
CA GLU A 115 -23.02 0.77 5.59
C GLU A 115 -21.78 -0.13 5.43
N ALA A 116 -21.43 -0.48 4.20
CA ALA A 116 -20.24 -1.27 3.88
C ALA A 116 -18.93 -0.57 4.29
N GLU A 117 -18.80 0.73 4.00
CA GLU A 117 -17.67 1.57 4.45
C GLU A 117 -17.59 1.64 5.98
N THR A 118 -18.74 1.85 6.62
CA THR A 118 -18.85 1.96 8.08
C THR A 118 -18.46 0.65 8.77
N ALA A 119 -18.97 -0.47 8.25
CA ALA A 119 -18.62 -1.81 8.72
C ALA A 119 -17.13 -2.10 8.53
N SER A 120 -16.55 -1.76 7.36
CA SER A 120 -15.13 -1.95 7.09
C SER A 120 -14.25 -1.13 8.04
N ALA A 121 -14.62 0.12 8.33
CA ALA A 121 -13.89 0.96 9.27
C ALA A 121 -13.91 0.40 10.71
N VAL A 122 -15.06 -0.10 11.18
CA VAL A 122 -15.16 -0.71 12.51
C VAL A 122 -14.37 -2.02 12.56
N PHE A 123 -14.47 -2.85 11.52
CA PHE A 123 -13.72 -4.10 11.40
C PHE A 123 -12.22 -3.86 11.51
N SER A 124 -11.65 -3.00 10.65
CA SER A 124 -10.22 -2.71 10.66
C SER A 124 -9.76 -2.07 11.97
N ALA A 125 -10.55 -1.16 12.55
CA ALA A 125 -10.21 -0.55 13.84
C ALA A 125 -10.18 -1.57 14.99
N ALA A 126 -11.14 -2.49 15.02
CA ALA A 126 -11.21 -3.53 16.04
C ALA A 126 -10.05 -4.54 15.90
N VAL A 127 -9.76 -4.97 14.68
CA VAL A 127 -8.66 -5.90 14.37
C VAL A 127 -7.30 -5.27 14.72
N ARG A 128 -7.06 -4.04 14.30
CA ARG A 128 -5.84 -3.29 14.66
C ARG A 128 -5.66 -3.18 16.17
N GLU A 129 -6.72 -2.84 16.89
CA GLU A 129 -6.66 -2.70 18.34
C GLU A 129 -6.44 -4.06 19.04
N LEU A 130 -7.01 -5.15 18.52
CA LEU A 130 -6.72 -6.51 18.99
C LEU A 130 -5.24 -6.86 18.80
N TRP A 131 -4.70 -6.65 17.59
CA TRP A 131 -3.29 -6.88 17.32
C TRP A 131 -2.40 -6.08 18.27
N ARG A 132 -2.68 -4.78 18.44
CA ARG A 132 -1.90 -3.89 19.31
C ARG A 132 -1.82 -4.37 20.76
N ARG A 133 -2.86 -5.03 21.27
CA ARG A 133 -2.92 -5.47 22.68
C ARG A 133 -2.46 -6.90 22.89
N ASP A 134 -2.92 -7.80 22.03
CA ASP A 134 -2.81 -9.23 22.24
C ASP A 134 -1.72 -9.85 21.34
N GLY A 135 -1.25 -9.13 20.32
CA GLY A 135 -0.22 -9.57 19.39
C GLY A 135 -0.58 -10.91 18.76
N GLU A 136 0.36 -11.86 18.82
CA GLU A 136 0.18 -13.21 18.27
C GLU A 136 -1.06 -13.94 18.81
N LYS A 137 -1.51 -13.67 20.05
CA LYS A 137 -2.73 -14.30 20.58
C LYS A 137 -3.99 -13.92 19.79
N ALA A 138 -3.98 -12.77 19.10
CA ALA A 138 -5.06 -12.41 18.20
C ALA A 138 -5.08 -13.30 16.94
N LEU A 139 -3.91 -13.68 16.42
CA LEU A 139 -3.78 -14.63 15.30
C LEU A 139 -4.21 -16.05 15.73
N GLU A 140 -3.81 -16.48 16.92
CA GLU A 140 -4.25 -17.76 17.50
C GLU A 140 -5.76 -17.83 17.66
N TRP A 141 -6.37 -16.78 18.20
CA TRP A 141 -7.82 -16.66 18.29
C TRP A 141 -8.47 -16.73 16.90
N ALA A 142 -7.96 -15.96 15.93
CA ALA A 142 -8.51 -15.95 14.59
C ALA A 142 -8.46 -17.34 13.94
N ALA A 143 -7.36 -18.07 14.10
CA ALA A 143 -7.24 -19.42 13.59
C ALA A 143 -8.16 -20.44 14.27
N ALA A 144 -8.37 -20.32 15.59
CA ALA A 144 -9.07 -21.33 16.37
C ALA A 144 -10.60 -21.11 16.44
N GLU A 145 -11.04 -19.86 16.56
CA GLU A 145 -12.42 -19.53 16.96
C GLU A 145 -13.23 -18.84 15.86
N VAL A 146 -12.59 -18.21 14.87
CA VAL A 146 -13.32 -17.52 13.79
C VAL A 146 -13.96 -18.54 12.83
N PRO A 147 -15.24 -18.34 12.45
CA PRO A 147 -15.92 -19.21 11.49
C PRO A 147 -15.14 -19.33 10.17
N ALA A 148 -15.12 -20.53 9.58
CA ALA A 148 -14.31 -20.83 8.39
C ALA A 148 -14.55 -19.86 7.23
N GLY A 149 -15.80 -19.44 7.00
CA GLY A 149 -16.16 -18.49 5.94
C GLY A 149 -15.66 -17.05 6.15
N MET A 150 -15.14 -16.70 7.32
CA MET A 150 -14.61 -15.37 7.66
C MET A 150 -13.11 -15.40 8.02
N ARG A 151 -12.58 -16.60 8.27
CA ARG A 151 -11.25 -16.78 8.87
C ARG A 151 -10.14 -16.21 8.02
N ALA A 152 -10.19 -16.45 6.70
CA ALA A 152 -9.18 -15.97 5.77
C ALA A 152 -9.03 -14.44 5.89
N ASP A 153 -10.14 -13.70 5.86
CA ASP A 153 -10.12 -12.24 5.90
C ASP A 153 -9.74 -11.65 7.26
N VAL A 154 -10.20 -12.25 8.36
CA VAL A 154 -9.77 -11.83 9.71
C VAL A 154 -8.27 -12.04 9.88
N LEU A 155 -7.75 -13.18 9.42
CA LEU A 155 -6.30 -13.43 9.42
C LEU A 155 -5.57 -12.47 8.49
N SER A 156 -6.08 -12.19 7.28
CA SER A 156 -5.50 -11.22 6.34
C SER A 156 -5.29 -9.85 6.99
N GLU A 157 -6.31 -9.36 7.69
CA GLU A 157 -6.29 -8.04 8.32
C GLU A 157 -5.28 -8.02 9.51
N LEU A 158 -5.31 -9.05 10.36
CA LEU A 158 -4.33 -9.18 11.45
C LEU A 158 -2.90 -9.30 10.94
N LEU A 159 -2.66 -10.08 9.89
CA LEU A 159 -1.34 -10.24 9.27
C LEU A 159 -0.86 -8.94 8.62
N THR A 160 -1.77 -8.13 8.08
CA THR A 160 -1.43 -6.82 7.52
C THR A 160 -0.98 -5.84 8.61
N GLU A 161 -1.64 -5.83 9.76
CA GLU A 161 -1.21 -5.03 10.92
C GLU A 161 0.11 -5.57 11.51
N ALA A 162 0.26 -6.89 11.65
CA ALA A 162 1.48 -7.54 12.10
C ALA A 162 2.67 -7.36 11.15
N ALA A 163 2.41 -7.25 9.85
CA ALA A 163 3.46 -7.11 8.84
C ALA A 163 4.31 -5.86 9.06
N VAL A 164 3.70 -4.80 9.60
CA VAL A 164 4.38 -3.52 9.81
C VAL A 164 5.57 -3.67 10.76
N ASP A 165 5.47 -4.46 11.83
CA ASP A 165 6.52 -4.57 12.87
C ASP A 165 7.09 -5.98 13.05
N SER A 166 6.39 -7.02 12.59
CA SER A 166 6.68 -8.43 12.86
C SER A 166 6.69 -9.28 11.58
N PRO A 167 7.50 -8.95 10.55
CA PRO A 167 7.48 -9.64 9.26
C PRO A 167 7.88 -11.12 9.33
N ASP A 168 8.75 -11.49 10.28
CA ASP A 168 9.15 -12.88 10.53
C ASP A 168 7.95 -13.72 11.01
N LEU A 169 7.13 -13.15 11.89
CA LEU A 169 5.90 -13.78 12.35
C LEU A 169 4.89 -13.93 11.20
N VAL A 170 4.72 -12.87 10.40
CA VAL A 170 3.84 -12.90 9.23
C VAL A 170 4.23 -14.02 8.27
N LYS A 171 5.52 -14.21 8.01
CA LYS A 171 5.99 -15.32 7.16
C LYS A 171 5.55 -16.68 7.72
N VAL A 172 5.76 -16.92 9.02
CA VAL A 172 5.39 -18.19 9.67
C VAL A 172 3.89 -18.47 9.52
N TRP A 173 3.07 -17.47 9.79
CA TRP A 173 1.62 -17.59 9.72
C TRP A 173 1.09 -17.69 8.28
N ALA A 174 1.65 -16.92 7.34
CA ALA A 174 1.32 -17.01 5.93
C ALA A 174 1.67 -18.40 5.38
N ASP A 175 2.86 -18.93 5.67
CA ASP A 175 3.29 -20.26 5.25
C ASP A 175 2.40 -21.37 5.82
N ARG A 176 1.98 -21.24 7.08
CA ARG A 176 1.07 -22.19 7.75
C ARG A 176 -0.27 -22.34 7.00
N PHE A 177 -0.83 -21.24 6.49
CA PHE A 177 -2.14 -21.22 5.85
C PHE A 177 -2.09 -21.14 4.32
N ARG A 178 -0.91 -21.04 3.73
CA ARG A 178 -0.69 -20.99 2.28
C ARG A 178 -1.33 -22.18 1.56
N GLY A 179 -1.26 -23.38 2.13
CA GLY A 179 -1.89 -24.57 1.54
C GLY A 179 -3.42 -24.52 1.52
N GLU A 180 -4.04 -23.76 2.43
CA GLU A 180 -5.50 -23.62 2.55
C GLU A 180 -6.03 -22.45 1.70
N TYR A 181 -5.32 -21.31 1.68
CA TYR A 181 -5.80 -20.07 1.04
C TYR A 181 -5.03 -19.66 -0.23
N GLY A 182 -3.95 -20.37 -0.57
CA GLY A 182 -3.14 -20.13 -1.77
C GLY A 182 -2.10 -19.01 -1.64
N ASP A 183 -1.26 -18.87 -2.67
CA ASP A 183 -0.14 -17.92 -2.67
C ASP A 183 -0.61 -16.45 -2.66
N ARG A 184 -1.67 -16.10 -3.42
CA ARG A 184 -2.19 -14.72 -3.44
C ARG A 184 -2.55 -14.22 -2.04
N TRP A 185 -3.19 -15.07 -1.23
CA TRP A 185 -3.52 -14.74 0.15
C TRP A 185 -2.26 -14.64 1.02
N ALA A 186 -1.30 -15.56 0.86
CA ALA A 186 -0.05 -15.54 1.64
C ALA A 186 0.79 -14.28 1.37
N GLU A 187 0.71 -13.72 0.16
CA GLU A 187 1.53 -12.58 -0.28
C GLU A 187 0.87 -11.21 -0.04
N GLN A 188 -0.42 -11.14 0.32
CA GLN A 188 -1.18 -9.88 0.39
C GLN A 188 -0.60 -8.86 1.38
N SER A 189 0.01 -9.32 2.48
CA SER A 189 0.59 -8.44 3.51
C SER A 189 2.03 -7.98 3.19
N HIS A 190 2.59 -8.39 2.04
CA HIS A 190 3.95 -8.03 1.65
C HIS A 190 4.16 -6.51 1.53
N LEU A 191 3.17 -5.76 1.01
CA LEU A 191 3.29 -4.31 0.88
C LEU A 191 3.37 -3.61 2.25
N ALA A 192 2.54 -4.05 3.21
CA ALA A 192 2.59 -3.55 4.58
C ALA A 192 3.94 -3.87 5.24
N ALA A 193 4.48 -5.07 5.00
CA ALA A 193 5.78 -5.49 5.52
C ALA A 193 6.92 -4.60 5.00
N VAL A 194 7.01 -4.39 3.68
CA VAL A 194 8.07 -3.55 3.10
C VAL A 194 7.90 -2.08 3.48
N THR A 195 6.66 -1.60 3.65
CA THR A 195 6.40 -0.21 4.12
C THR A 195 6.83 -0.03 5.57
N GLY A 196 6.51 -0.97 6.46
CA GLY A 196 6.98 -0.95 7.84
C GLY A 196 8.51 -1.04 7.94
N ALA A 197 9.11 -1.91 7.13
CA ALA A 197 10.55 -2.09 7.06
C ALA A 197 11.29 -0.83 6.58
N ALA A 198 10.78 -0.17 5.53
CA ALA A 198 11.37 1.07 5.02
C ALA A 198 11.42 2.19 6.06
N ARG A 199 10.39 2.28 6.92
CA ARG A 199 10.37 3.22 8.06
C ARG A 199 11.46 2.95 9.11
N ARG A 200 12.00 1.73 9.15
CA ARG A 200 13.11 1.33 10.03
C ARG A 200 14.48 1.42 9.35
N GLY A 201 14.54 1.75 8.06
CA GLY A 201 15.79 1.93 7.32
C GLY A 201 15.98 0.93 6.17
N ALA A 202 17.00 1.20 5.34
CA ALA A 202 17.26 0.44 4.13
C ALA A 202 17.70 -1.00 4.41
N GLU A 203 18.53 -1.24 5.42
CA GLU A 203 18.97 -2.59 5.82
C GLU A 203 17.79 -3.50 6.15
N GLU A 204 16.86 -3.01 6.95
CA GLU A 204 15.66 -3.75 7.34
C GLU A 204 14.72 -3.98 6.14
N LEU A 205 14.56 -2.99 5.26
CA LEU A 205 13.83 -3.17 4.00
C LEU A 205 14.42 -4.29 3.15
N LEU A 206 15.75 -4.33 2.99
CA LEU A 206 16.42 -5.37 2.22
C LEU A 206 16.26 -6.76 2.87
N ARG A 207 16.41 -6.84 4.20
CA ARG A 207 16.17 -8.08 4.96
C ARG A 207 14.76 -8.61 4.75
N VAL A 208 13.75 -7.76 4.89
CA VAL A 208 12.34 -8.16 4.75
C VAL A 208 12.00 -8.56 3.32
N ARG A 209 12.54 -7.86 2.32
CA ARG A 209 12.38 -8.27 0.91
C ARG A 209 12.94 -9.66 0.66
N ALA A 210 14.11 -9.97 1.21
CA ALA A 210 14.71 -11.30 1.11
C ALA A 210 13.88 -12.35 1.86
N LEU A 211 13.48 -12.06 3.10
CA LEU A 211 12.66 -12.93 3.95
C LEU A 211 11.37 -13.38 3.25
N LEU A 212 10.66 -12.43 2.65
CA LEU A 212 9.38 -12.65 1.97
C LEU A 212 9.53 -12.99 0.48
N SER A 213 10.77 -13.02 -0.04
CA SER A 213 11.07 -13.19 -1.46
C SER A 213 10.28 -12.24 -2.37
N THR A 214 10.04 -11.00 -1.90
CA THR A 214 9.20 -10.03 -2.59
C THR A 214 10.02 -8.99 -3.34
N LYS A 215 9.48 -8.57 -4.49
CA LYS A 215 10.01 -7.46 -5.30
C LYS A 215 9.33 -6.13 -4.99
N LEU A 216 8.32 -6.13 -4.12
CA LEU A 216 7.59 -4.92 -3.78
C LEU A 216 8.47 -3.91 -3.05
N LEU A 217 8.19 -2.64 -3.30
CA LEU A 217 8.78 -1.49 -2.63
C LEU A 217 7.66 -0.50 -2.26
N PRO A 218 7.83 0.29 -1.20
CA PRO A 218 6.88 1.36 -0.87
C PRO A 218 6.81 2.38 -2.01
N GLY A 219 5.59 2.70 -2.45
CA GLY A 219 5.37 3.67 -3.54
C GLY A 219 5.33 5.13 -3.11
N ASN A 220 5.30 5.42 -1.80
CA ASN A 220 5.08 6.77 -1.29
C ASN A 220 6.32 7.34 -0.60
N ALA A 221 6.58 8.64 -0.81
CA ALA A 221 7.73 9.35 -0.25
C ALA A 221 7.77 9.35 1.29
N ASP A 222 6.59 9.32 1.93
CA ASP A 222 6.41 9.32 3.39
C ASP A 222 6.80 7.98 4.04
N SER A 223 7.03 6.94 3.24
CA SER A 223 7.51 5.64 3.70
C SER A 223 9.01 5.63 3.98
N TYR A 224 9.74 6.63 3.48
CA TYR A 224 11.19 6.73 3.61
C TYR A 224 11.57 7.87 4.57
N PRO A 225 12.17 7.56 5.75
CA PRO A 225 12.63 8.58 6.70
C PRO A 225 13.72 9.49 6.07
N GLU A 226 14.01 10.63 6.72
CA GLU A 226 14.95 11.62 6.17
C GLU A 226 16.37 11.06 6.01
N ASP A 227 16.80 10.20 6.94
CA ASP A 227 18.09 9.52 7.00
C ASP A 227 18.11 8.17 6.27
N PHE A 228 17.08 7.87 5.46
CA PHE A 228 17.01 6.62 4.71
C PHE A 228 18.17 6.48 3.72
N ASP A 229 18.92 5.38 3.81
CA ASP A 229 20.04 5.08 2.92
C ASP A 229 19.56 4.53 1.55
N PHE A 230 19.18 5.46 0.67
CA PHE A 230 18.81 5.13 -0.71
C PHE A 230 19.97 4.53 -1.52
N HIS A 231 21.21 4.89 -1.20
CA HIS A 231 22.37 4.34 -1.89
C HIS A 231 22.46 2.83 -1.66
N LEU A 232 22.32 2.39 -0.41
CA LEU A 232 22.28 0.99 -0.05
C LEU A 232 21.11 0.26 -0.73
N LEU A 233 19.91 0.84 -0.75
CA LEU A 233 18.76 0.22 -1.41
C LEU A 233 19.00 0.01 -2.91
N VAL A 234 19.49 1.03 -3.60
CA VAL A 234 19.66 1.04 -5.06
C VAL A 234 20.83 0.17 -5.51
N THR A 235 21.95 0.19 -4.78
CA THR A 235 23.15 -0.58 -5.15
C THR A 235 23.16 -2.00 -4.56
N GLY A 236 22.47 -2.22 -3.44
CA GLY A 236 22.42 -3.50 -2.75
C GLY A 236 21.41 -4.51 -3.32
N THR A 237 20.63 -4.13 -4.34
CA THR A 237 19.69 -5.05 -5.00
C THR A 237 19.77 -5.03 -6.51
N GLU A 238 19.46 -6.18 -7.12
CA GLU A 238 19.17 -6.20 -8.54
C GLU A 238 18.02 -5.22 -8.84
N PRO A 239 18.09 -4.43 -9.93
CA PRO A 239 17.01 -3.57 -10.35
C PRO A 239 15.72 -4.38 -10.52
N VAL A 240 14.82 -4.22 -9.57
CA VAL A 240 13.46 -4.78 -9.61
C VAL A 240 12.52 -3.75 -10.20
N PRO A 241 11.39 -4.19 -10.79
CA PRO A 241 10.23 -3.31 -10.93
C PRO A 241 9.96 -2.63 -9.58
N TYR A 242 9.53 -1.37 -9.60
CA TYR A 242 9.24 -0.50 -8.44
C TYR A 242 10.43 0.19 -7.78
N LEU A 243 11.67 -0.01 -8.24
CA LEU A 243 12.83 0.78 -7.76
C LEU A 243 12.80 2.23 -8.28
N GLU A 244 11.98 2.47 -9.31
CA GLU A 244 11.68 3.75 -9.93
C GLU A 244 11.26 4.86 -8.94
N GLU A 245 10.30 4.59 -8.06
CA GLU A 245 9.80 5.59 -7.10
C GLU A 245 10.84 5.96 -6.03
N PRO A 246 11.51 5.02 -5.35
CA PRO A 246 12.62 5.34 -4.45
C PRO A 246 13.71 6.19 -5.13
N VAL A 247 14.06 5.91 -6.39
CA VAL A 247 15.05 6.71 -7.13
C VAL A 247 14.54 8.12 -7.40
N THR A 248 13.26 8.27 -7.77
CA THR A 248 12.63 9.59 -7.94
C THR A 248 12.72 10.40 -6.64
N HIS A 249 12.38 9.78 -5.50
CA HIS A 249 12.46 10.43 -4.19
C HIS A 249 13.89 10.76 -3.77
N TRP A 250 14.83 9.85 -4.01
CA TRP A 250 16.24 10.08 -3.72
C TRP A 250 16.78 11.27 -4.52
N ALA A 251 16.51 11.30 -5.83
CA ALA A 251 16.97 12.38 -6.70
C ALA A 251 16.39 13.76 -6.32
N ALA A 252 15.17 13.80 -5.79
CA ALA A 252 14.58 15.02 -5.25
C ALA A 252 15.26 15.51 -3.95
N ARG A 253 15.90 14.62 -3.18
CA ARG A 253 16.61 14.95 -1.93
C ARG A 253 18.10 15.22 -2.14
N ASP A 254 18.75 14.37 -2.93
CA ASP A 254 20.19 14.39 -3.22
C ASP A 254 20.44 13.91 -4.66
N LYS A 255 20.38 14.86 -5.60
CA LYS A 255 20.53 14.55 -7.03
C LYS A 255 21.90 13.97 -7.38
N GLU A 256 22.99 14.45 -6.78
CA GLU A 256 24.34 13.96 -7.10
C GLU A 256 24.58 12.58 -6.50
N GLY A 257 24.14 12.33 -5.26
CA GLY A 257 24.16 10.99 -4.67
C GLY A 257 23.36 9.99 -5.49
N SER A 258 22.15 10.38 -5.91
CA SER A 258 21.27 9.54 -6.73
C SER A 258 21.89 9.19 -8.08
N TRP A 259 22.56 10.15 -8.74
CA TRP A 259 23.29 9.91 -9.98
C TRP A 259 24.41 8.90 -9.78
N ASN A 260 25.24 9.09 -8.76
CA ASN A 260 26.35 8.16 -8.49
C ASN A 260 25.85 6.74 -8.22
N GLY A 261 24.75 6.58 -7.49
CA GLY A 261 24.11 5.27 -7.27
C GLY A 261 23.56 4.63 -8.55
N VAL A 262 22.77 5.39 -9.32
CA VAL A 262 22.19 4.90 -10.58
C VAL A 262 23.28 4.58 -11.61
N LYS A 263 24.30 5.44 -11.74
CA LYS A 263 25.46 5.21 -12.59
C LYS A 263 26.18 3.93 -12.20
N HIS A 264 26.43 3.71 -10.91
CA HIS A 264 27.03 2.47 -10.43
C HIS A 264 26.22 1.25 -10.87
N VAL A 265 24.89 1.26 -10.73
CA VAL A 265 24.01 0.17 -11.16
C VAL A 265 24.07 -0.05 -12.68
N VAL A 266 23.98 1.03 -13.46
CA VAL A 266 24.00 0.99 -14.93
C VAL A 266 25.32 0.42 -15.47
N GLU A 267 26.44 0.78 -14.85
CA GLU A 267 27.77 0.33 -15.26
C GLU A 267 28.13 -1.06 -14.72
N SER A 268 27.69 -1.42 -13.51
CA SER A 268 27.97 -2.72 -12.91
C SER A 268 27.05 -3.84 -13.41
N MET A 269 25.87 -3.51 -13.94
CA MET A 269 24.88 -4.48 -14.44
C MET A 269 24.47 -4.18 -15.88
N PRO A 270 25.25 -4.63 -16.88
CA PRO A 270 24.98 -4.35 -18.29
C PRO A 270 23.55 -4.70 -18.70
N GLY A 271 22.83 -3.69 -19.17
CA GLY A 271 21.45 -3.81 -19.65
C GLY A 271 20.36 -3.73 -18.58
N ARG A 272 20.72 -3.42 -17.33
CA ARG A 272 19.80 -3.12 -16.22
C ARG A 272 20.04 -1.70 -15.73
N GLY A 273 19.07 -1.15 -14.98
CA GLY A 273 19.19 0.16 -14.33
C GLY A 273 19.05 1.39 -15.24
N THR A 274 19.15 1.27 -16.56
CA THR A 274 19.02 2.43 -17.47
C THR A 274 17.62 3.05 -17.44
N ASN A 275 16.60 2.29 -17.00
CA ASN A 275 15.25 2.79 -16.72
C ASN A 275 15.20 3.78 -15.54
N LEU A 276 16.11 3.66 -14.57
CA LEU A 276 16.16 4.52 -13.39
C LEU A 276 16.56 5.96 -13.73
N VAL A 277 17.23 6.18 -14.87
CA VAL A 277 17.64 7.52 -15.33
C VAL A 277 16.44 8.44 -15.54
N GLY A 278 15.31 7.91 -16.05
CA GLY A 278 14.07 8.69 -16.21
C GLY A 278 13.44 9.10 -14.89
N HIS A 279 13.53 8.25 -13.88
CA HIS A 279 13.01 8.52 -12.54
C HIS A 279 13.87 9.52 -11.79
N LEU A 280 15.18 9.41 -11.91
CA LEU A 280 16.13 10.40 -11.42
C LEU A 280 15.88 11.77 -12.06
N PHE A 281 15.63 11.84 -13.38
CA PHE A 281 15.26 13.09 -14.04
C PHE A 281 13.96 13.69 -13.49
N ARG A 282 12.93 12.87 -13.26
CA ARG A 282 11.66 13.33 -12.65
C ARG A 282 11.87 13.92 -11.25
N GLY A 283 12.70 13.28 -10.42
CA GLY A 283 13.01 13.76 -9.08
C GLY A 283 13.68 15.14 -9.11
N VAL A 284 14.68 15.33 -9.98
CA VAL A 284 15.36 16.62 -10.14
C VAL A 284 14.43 17.68 -10.75
N MET A 285 13.64 17.31 -11.75
CA MET A 285 12.67 18.19 -12.39
C MET A 285 11.64 18.73 -11.39
N ALA A 286 11.14 17.89 -10.49
CA ALA A 286 10.20 18.31 -9.45
C ALA A 286 10.78 19.39 -8.51
N MET A 287 12.10 19.46 -8.36
CA MET A 287 12.78 20.39 -7.46
C MET A 287 13.36 21.62 -8.17
N GLU A 288 13.84 21.47 -9.40
CA GLU A 288 14.60 22.50 -10.11
C GLU A 288 13.92 23.05 -11.36
N GLY A 289 12.82 22.41 -11.79
CA GLY A 289 12.15 22.70 -13.05
C GLY A 289 12.81 22.03 -14.26
N GLU A 290 12.07 22.04 -15.36
CA GLU A 290 12.32 21.26 -16.58
C GLU A 290 13.68 21.61 -17.22
N GLU A 291 13.96 22.89 -17.44
CA GLU A 291 15.17 23.35 -18.16
C GLU A 291 16.46 23.05 -17.38
N LYS A 292 16.46 23.25 -16.05
CA LYS A 292 17.62 22.95 -15.21
C LYS A 292 17.87 21.46 -15.11
N ALA A 293 16.81 20.68 -14.88
CA ALA A 293 16.91 19.24 -14.82
C ALA A 293 17.37 18.66 -16.16
N ALA A 294 16.92 19.21 -17.30
CA ALA A 294 17.32 18.76 -18.63
C ALA A 294 18.80 19.03 -18.90
N GLY A 295 19.28 20.24 -18.60
CA GLY A 295 20.70 20.59 -18.74
C GLY A 295 21.60 19.68 -17.89
N TRP A 296 21.22 19.46 -16.63
CA TRP A 296 21.93 18.56 -15.72
C TRP A 296 21.91 17.11 -16.22
N LEU A 297 20.76 16.58 -16.64
CA LEU A 297 20.65 15.21 -17.14
C LEU A 297 21.55 14.99 -18.34
N VAL A 298 21.60 15.93 -19.29
CA VAL A 298 22.43 15.83 -20.51
C VAL A 298 23.92 15.77 -20.17
N GLU A 299 24.36 16.56 -19.19
CA GLU A 299 25.73 16.48 -18.67
C GLU A 299 26.00 15.08 -18.09
N LYS A 300 25.11 14.60 -17.22
CA LYS A 300 25.27 13.31 -16.52
C LYS A 300 25.26 12.10 -17.45
N ILE A 301 24.33 12.00 -18.38
CA ILE A 301 24.32 10.90 -19.37
C ILE A 301 25.55 10.92 -20.29
N GLY A 302 26.28 12.04 -20.37
CA GLY A 302 27.57 12.14 -21.03
C GLY A 302 28.71 11.42 -20.28
N GLU A 303 28.54 11.15 -18.99
CA GLU A 303 29.55 10.47 -18.16
C GLU A 303 29.53 8.93 -18.30
N ILE A 304 28.46 8.35 -18.86
CA ILE A 304 28.32 6.90 -19.03
C ILE A 304 28.68 6.45 -20.45
N HIS A 305 29.00 5.16 -20.61
CA HIS A 305 29.39 4.59 -21.90
C HIS A 305 28.34 4.88 -23.01
N PRO A 306 28.73 5.24 -24.26
CA PRO A 306 27.79 5.68 -25.30
C PRO A 306 26.64 4.72 -25.60
N GLN A 307 26.88 3.41 -25.51
CA GLN A 307 25.83 2.40 -25.70
C GLN A 307 24.78 2.44 -24.57
N LEU A 308 25.21 2.70 -23.33
CA LEU A 308 24.33 2.82 -22.17
C LEU A 308 23.58 4.16 -22.20
N ARG A 309 24.23 5.25 -22.64
CA ARG A 309 23.58 6.55 -22.89
C ARG A 309 22.38 6.42 -23.83
N ARG A 310 22.54 5.77 -24.99
CA ARG A 310 21.45 5.58 -25.95
C ARG A 310 20.27 4.85 -25.32
N ARG A 311 20.54 3.80 -24.54
CA ARG A 311 19.51 3.02 -23.86
C ARG A 311 18.84 3.80 -22.73
N ALA A 312 19.60 4.58 -21.97
CA ALA A 312 19.06 5.48 -20.94
C ALA A 312 18.09 6.50 -21.55
N LEU A 313 18.47 7.14 -22.66
CA LEU A 313 17.60 8.04 -23.40
C LEU A 313 16.31 7.34 -23.85
N GLN A 314 16.41 6.15 -24.45
CA GLN A 314 15.23 5.37 -24.85
C GLN A 314 14.30 5.02 -23.69
N HIS A 315 14.82 4.83 -22.48
CA HIS A 315 13.98 4.51 -21.32
C HIS A 315 13.35 5.73 -20.64
N LEU A 316 13.74 6.97 -21.00
CA LEU A 316 13.07 8.18 -20.51
C LEU A 316 11.57 8.22 -20.83
N TYR A 317 11.12 7.40 -21.79
CA TYR A 317 9.74 7.34 -22.29
C TYR A 317 8.89 6.23 -21.69
N LEU A 318 9.45 5.37 -20.84
CA LEU A 318 8.65 4.34 -20.18
C LEU A 318 7.52 4.94 -19.31
N ALA A 319 7.66 6.21 -18.93
CA ALA A 319 6.58 7.00 -18.38
C ALA A 319 6.55 8.40 -19.04
N PRO A 320 5.37 8.97 -19.39
CA PRO A 320 5.28 10.27 -20.06
C PRO A 320 5.87 11.40 -19.21
N LEU A 321 6.79 12.18 -19.77
CA LEU A 321 7.45 13.32 -19.09
C LEU A 321 6.64 14.63 -19.16
N GLY A 322 5.61 14.68 -20.01
CA GLY A 322 4.91 15.91 -20.35
C GLY A 322 5.62 16.70 -21.45
N MET A 323 4.88 17.61 -22.10
CA MET A 323 5.37 18.35 -23.27
C MET A 323 6.52 19.29 -22.91
N GLU A 324 6.43 20.00 -21.78
CA GLU A 324 7.43 21.00 -21.37
C GLU A 324 8.79 20.36 -21.08
N ALA A 325 8.79 19.27 -20.29
CA ALA A 325 9.99 18.49 -20.00
C ALA A 325 10.63 17.90 -21.26
N THR A 326 9.80 17.42 -22.18
CA THR A 326 10.27 16.89 -23.48
C THR A 326 10.94 17.99 -24.30
N VAL A 327 10.33 19.16 -24.40
CA VAL A 327 10.88 20.31 -25.14
C VAL A 327 12.20 20.78 -24.52
N ALA A 328 12.28 20.89 -23.20
CA ALA A 328 13.50 21.25 -22.48
C ALA A 328 14.63 20.25 -22.77
N LEU A 329 14.34 18.95 -22.71
CA LEU A 329 15.31 17.89 -23.01
C LEU A 329 15.82 17.95 -24.46
N VAL A 330 14.93 18.14 -25.44
CA VAL A 330 15.30 18.28 -26.85
C VAL A 330 16.19 19.49 -27.09
N ARG A 331 15.95 20.61 -26.39
CA ARG A 331 16.80 21.81 -26.47
C ARG A 331 18.18 21.57 -25.87
N ALA A 332 18.24 20.90 -24.71
CA ALA A 332 19.47 20.65 -23.97
C ALA A 332 20.41 19.66 -24.68
N LEU A 333 19.87 18.67 -25.40
CA LEU A 333 20.68 17.68 -26.09
C LEU A 333 21.54 18.31 -27.20
N PRO A 334 22.83 17.95 -27.33
CA PRO A 334 23.68 18.49 -28.40
C PRO A 334 23.54 17.73 -29.72
N ASP A 335 23.27 16.42 -29.68
CA ASP A 335 23.25 15.54 -30.85
C ASP A 335 21.86 15.49 -31.50
N PRO A 336 21.73 15.83 -32.81
CA PRO A 336 20.49 15.66 -33.54
C PRO A 336 19.89 14.25 -33.50
N ALA A 337 20.72 13.19 -33.46
CA ALA A 337 20.22 11.82 -33.38
C ALA A 337 19.52 11.55 -32.04
N ASP A 338 20.10 12.03 -30.94
CA ASP A 338 19.48 11.93 -29.62
C ASP A 338 18.19 12.75 -29.54
N LYS A 339 18.16 13.96 -30.11
CA LYS A 339 16.93 14.76 -30.22
C LYS A 339 15.82 14.02 -30.95
N MET A 340 16.16 13.41 -32.09
CA MET A 340 15.19 12.64 -32.86
C MET A 340 14.71 11.41 -32.09
N ASN A 341 15.60 10.70 -31.41
CA ASN A 341 15.23 9.58 -30.54
C ASN A 341 14.24 10.03 -29.45
N VAL A 342 14.42 11.24 -28.90
CA VAL A 342 13.55 11.80 -27.86
C VAL A 342 12.18 12.20 -28.38
N VAL A 343 12.11 12.73 -29.59
CA VAL A 343 10.85 13.14 -30.21
C VAL A 343 10.07 11.93 -30.72
N SER A 344 10.74 10.96 -31.35
CA SER A 344 10.09 9.80 -31.97
C SER A 344 9.46 8.83 -30.99
N SER A 345 9.91 8.83 -29.74
CA SER A 345 9.43 7.95 -28.68
C SER A 345 8.23 8.51 -27.89
N GLN A 346 7.78 9.73 -28.23
CA GLN A 346 6.62 10.39 -27.63
C GLN A 346 5.32 10.20 -28.44
N PHE A 347 5.41 9.54 -29.60
CA PHE A 347 4.32 9.28 -30.54
C PHE A 347 4.20 7.78 -30.82
#